data_AF-A0A1G5WJ57-F1
#
_entry.id   AF-A0A1G5WJ57-F1
#
_cell.length_a   1.000
_cell.length_b   1.000
_cell.length_c   1.000
_cell.angle_alpha   90.00
_cell.angle_beta   90.00
_cell.angle_gamma   90.00
#
_symmetry.space_group_name_H-M   'P 1'
#
loop_
_entity.id
_entity.type
_entity.pdbx_description
1 polymer ?
#
loop_
_entity_poly.entity_id
_entity_poly.type
_entity_poly.pdbx_seq_one_letter_code
_entity_poly.pdbx_strand_id
1 'polypeptide(L)'
;MALETEEAVNRAIDEMPEDYVIYPFLVEHRSEVQMGFLTGISEEELKELFMEDGRKDMLSEQIGKKIAKGKTLETIADELEVTTDEIRDIYDKLCKEESVL
;
A
#
# COMPACT_ATOMS: atom_id res chain seq x y z
N MET A 1 -14.12 13.67 -9.58
CA MET A 1 -14.10 12.70 -10.69
C MET A 1 -13.69 11.31 -10.22
N ALA A 2 -12.49 11.08 -9.67
CA ALA A 2 -12.12 9.74 -9.15
C ALA A 2 -13.05 9.19 -8.03
N LEU A 3 -13.51 10.07 -7.14
CA LEU A 3 -14.42 9.71 -6.04
C LEU A 3 -15.78 9.18 -6.54
N GLU A 4 -16.28 9.69 -7.68
CA GLU A 4 -17.57 9.26 -8.24
C GLU A 4 -17.47 7.88 -8.90
N THR A 5 -16.32 7.57 -9.50
CA THR A 5 -16.09 6.28 -10.15
C THR A 5 -15.86 5.17 -9.11
N GLU A 6 -15.16 5.47 -8.02
CA GLU A 6 -14.99 4.56 -6.89
C GLU A 6 -16.35 4.19 -6.26
N GLU A 7 -17.18 5.19 -6.00
CA GLU A 7 -18.53 4.96 -5.46
C GLU A 7 -19.41 4.18 -6.44
N ALA A 8 -19.28 4.42 -7.76
CA ALA A 8 -19.99 3.66 -8.78
C ALA A 8 -19.57 2.18 -8.83
N VAL A 9 -18.28 1.87 -8.70
CA VAL A 9 -17.78 0.48 -8.66
C VAL A 9 -18.27 -0.23 -7.40
N ASN A 10 -18.18 0.44 -6.25
CA ASN A 10 -18.68 -0.10 -4.98
C ASN A 10 -20.18 -0.42 -5.06
N ARG A 11 -20.98 0.53 -5.56
CA ARG A 11 -22.42 0.33 -5.77
C ARG A 11 -22.73 -0.80 -6.74
N ALA A 12 -21.94 -0.96 -7.80
CA ALA A 12 -22.13 -2.07 -8.74
C ALA A 12 -21.90 -3.45 -8.09
N ILE A 13 -20.93 -3.56 -7.17
CA ILE A 13 -20.68 -4.79 -6.40
C ILE A 13 -21.79 -5.00 -5.35
N ASP A 14 -22.21 -3.93 -4.66
CA ASP A 14 -23.24 -3.99 -3.61
C ASP A 14 -24.64 -4.31 -4.17
N GLU A 15 -24.99 -3.77 -5.34
CA GLU A 15 -26.28 -3.98 -6.00
C GLU A 15 -26.32 -5.29 -6.82
N MET A 16 -25.19 -6.03 -6.92
CA MET A 16 -25.14 -7.27 -7.69
C MET A 16 -25.89 -8.41 -6.99
N PRO A 17 -26.74 -9.18 -7.70
CA PRO A 17 -27.44 -10.32 -7.12
C PRO A 17 -26.48 -11.37 -6.54
N GLU A 18 -26.77 -11.84 -5.32
CA GLU A 18 -25.93 -12.82 -4.60
C GLU A 18 -25.89 -14.20 -5.28
N ASP A 19 -26.85 -14.51 -6.14
CA ASP A 19 -26.94 -15.79 -6.86
C ASP A 19 -25.99 -15.88 -8.08
N TYR A 20 -25.26 -14.81 -8.37
CA TYR A 20 -24.26 -14.80 -9.43
C TYR A 20 -23.00 -15.52 -8.96
N VAL A 21 -22.48 -16.44 -9.78
CA VAL A 21 -21.28 -17.25 -9.48
C VAL A 21 -20.05 -16.40 -9.15
N ILE A 22 -19.97 -15.19 -9.71
CA ILE A 22 -18.85 -14.25 -9.49
C ILE A 22 -18.99 -13.42 -8.21
N TYR A 23 -20.18 -13.39 -7.58
CA TYR A 23 -20.46 -12.57 -6.40
C TYR A 23 -19.48 -12.80 -5.24
N PRO A 24 -19.19 -14.05 -4.83
CA PRO A 24 -18.25 -14.29 -3.74
C PRO A 24 -16.86 -13.74 -4.04
N PHE A 25 -16.40 -13.87 -5.29
CA PHE A 25 -15.09 -13.39 -5.74
C PHE A 25 -15.01 -11.86 -5.71
N LEU A 26 -16.01 -11.14 -6.22
CA LEU A 26 -15.98 -9.67 -6.22
C LEU A 26 -16.06 -9.07 -4.82
N VAL A 27 -16.77 -9.73 -3.89
CA VAL A 27 -16.86 -9.28 -2.50
C VAL A 27 -15.54 -9.54 -1.76
N GLU A 28 -14.94 -10.71 -1.94
CA GLU A 28 -13.66 -11.08 -1.32
C GLU A 28 -12.51 -10.19 -1.82
N HIS A 29 -12.50 -9.86 -3.12
CA HIS A 29 -11.42 -9.10 -3.77
C HIS A 29 -11.81 -7.66 -4.12
N ARG A 30 -12.72 -7.03 -3.35
CA ARG A 30 -13.27 -5.70 -3.68
C ARG A 30 -12.21 -4.63 -3.97
N SER A 31 -11.18 -4.53 -3.12
CA SER A 31 -10.12 -3.52 -3.28
C SER A 31 -9.31 -3.72 -4.58
N GLU A 32 -9.06 -4.97 -4.97
CA GLU A 32 -8.34 -5.32 -6.19
C GLU A 32 -9.18 -5.00 -7.44
N VAL A 33 -10.46 -5.40 -7.41
CA VAL A 33 -11.43 -5.10 -8.48
C VAL A 33 -11.58 -3.59 -8.67
N GLN A 34 -11.71 -2.84 -7.57
CA GLN A 34 -11.80 -1.39 -7.60
C GLN A 34 -10.55 -0.75 -8.19
N MET A 35 -9.37 -1.19 -7.75
CA MET A 35 -8.11 -0.63 -8.22
C MET A 35 -7.89 -0.92 -9.71
N GLY A 36 -8.09 -2.15 -10.17
CA GLY A 36 -7.96 -2.51 -11.59
C GLY A 36 -8.96 -1.75 -12.48
N PHE A 37 -10.20 -1.59 -12.03
CA PHE A 37 -11.24 -0.92 -12.81
C PHE A 37 -11.04 0.61 -12.91
N LEU A 38 -10.52 1.24 -11.86
CA LEU A 38 -10.31 2.69 -11.83
C LEU A 38 -9.04 3.13 -12.56
N THR A 39 -8.03 2.28 -12.59
CA THR A 39 -6.72 2.62 -13.12
C THR A 39 -6.45 2.00 -14.51
N GLY A 40 -7.27 1.05 -14.94
CA GLY A 40 -7.08 0.32 -16.21
C GLY A 40 -5.84 -0.59 -16.20
N ILE A 41 -5.29 -0.83 -15.00
CA ILE A 41 -4.09 -1.61 -14.75
C ILE A 41 -4.43 -3.10 -14.86
N SER A 42 -3.59 -3.86 -15.56
CA SER A 42 -3.76 -5.30 -15.73
C SER A 42 -3.59 -6.07 -14.40
N GLU A 43 -4.02 -7.33 -14.34
CA GLU A 43 -3.86 -8.16 -13.14
C GLU A 43 -2.38 -8.32 -12.75
N GLU A 44 -1.48 -8.50 -13.73
CA GLU A 44 -0.03 -8.53 -13.50
C GLU A 44 0.50 -7.24 -12.89
N GLU A 45 0.14 -6.08 -13.45
CA GLU A 45 0.61 -4.78 -12.96
C GLU A 45 0.00 -4.45 -11.58
N LEU A 46 -1.23 -4.87 -11.34
CA LEU A 46 -1.90 -4.73 -10.05
C LEU A 46 -1.18 -5.54 -8.97
N LYS A 47 -0.82 -6.79 -9.29
CA LYS A 47 -0.05 -7.67 -8.42
C LYS A 47 1.34 -7.10 -8.13
N GLU A 48 2.02 -6.54 -9.13
CA GLU A 48 3.32 -5.89 -8.93
C GLU A 48 3.22 -4.67 -8.00
N LEU A 49 2.18 -3.84 -8.18
CA LEU A 49 1.95 -2.67 -7.32
C LEU A 49 1.74 -3.09 -5.85
N PHE A 50 0.91 -4.11 -5.59
CA PHE A 50 0.70 -4.63 -4.24
C PHE A 50 1.96 -5.26 -3.63
N MET A 51 2.78 -5.95 -4.44
CA MET A 51 4.07 -6.47 -3.96
C MET A 51 5.04 -5.34 -3.62
N GLU A 52 5.06 -4.28 -4.42
CA GLU A 52 5.91 -3.11 -4.17
C GLU A 52 5.46 -2.34 -2.92
N ASP A 53 4.15 -2.12 -2.75
CA ASP A 53 3.58 -1.48 -1.57
C ASP A 53 3.80 -2.32 -0.31
N GLY A 54 3.57 -3.63 -0.35
CA GLY A 54 3.85 -4.52 0.78
C GLY A 54 5.34 -4.51 1.17
N ARG A 55 6.25 -4.39 0.20
CA ARG A 55 7.68 -4.23 0.45
C ARG A 55 8.00 -2.87 1.09
N LYS A 56 7.36 -1.78 0.64
CA LYS A 56 7.53 -0.43 1.21
C LYS A 56 7.00 -0.35 2.64
N ASP A 57 5.87 -0.98 2.94
CA ASP A 57 5.29 -1.04 4.28
C ASP A 57 6.21 -1.79 5.24
N MET A 58 6.70 -2.96 4.82
CA MET A 58 7.65 -3.74 5.63
C MET A 58 8.95 -2.97 5.89
N LEU A 59 9.45 -2.25 4.89
CA LEU A 59 10.64 -1.42 5.02
C LEU A 59 10.39 -0.25 5.98
N SER A 60 9.26 0.43 5.86
CA SER A 60 8.86 1.54 6.74
C SER A 60 8.71 1.10 8.19
N GLU A 61 8.08 -0.06 8.45
CA GLU A 61 7.94 -0.61 9.80
C GLU A 61 9.32 -0.95 10.42
N GLN A 62 10.23 -1.53 9.64
CA GLN A 62 11.58 -1.84 10.10
C GLN A 62 12.40 -0.57 10.42
N ILE A 63 12.30 0.46 9.57
CA ILE A 63 12.94 1.76 9.79
C ILE A 63 12.36 2.39 11.07
N GLY A 64 11.04 2.45 11.22
CA GLY A 64 10.38 2.99 12.41
C GLY A 64 10.81 2.28 13.70
N LYS A 65 10.86 0.95 13.71
CA LYS A 65 11.36 0.17 14.87
C LYS A 65 12.81 0.46 15.21
N LYS A 66 13.66 0.84 14.24
CA LYS A 66 15.06 1.19 14.47
C LYS A 66 15.23 2.66 14.88
N ILE A 67 14.42 3.57 14.34
CA ILE A 67 14.33 4.98 14.80
C ILE A 67 13.94 5.02 16.28
N ALA A 68 12.90 4.27 16.67
CA ALA A 68 12.46 4.17 18.06
C ALA A 68 13.54 3.56 19.00
N LYS A 69 14.53 2.85 18.44
CA LYS A 69 15.71 2.35 19.17
C LYS A 69 16.88 3.35 19.18
N GLY A 70 16.69 4.55 18.65
CA GLY A 70 17.68 5.63 18.58
C GLY A 70 18.77 5.42 17.53
N LYS A 71 18.54 4.59 16.51
CA LYS A 71 19.54 4.35 15.44
C LYS A 71 19.51 5.48 14.41
N THR A 72 20.70 5.85 13.90
CA THR A 72 20.83 6.86 12.84
C THR A 72 20.52 6.27 11.47
N LEU A 73 20.18 7.14 10.51
CA LEU A 73 19.95 6.79 9.10
C LEU A 73 21.05 5.88 8.54
N GLU A 74 22.32 6.19 8.80
CA GLU A 74 23.49 5.44 8.33
C GLU A 74 23.52 4.01 8.90
N THR A 75 23.28 3.86 10.21
CA THR A 75 23.24 2.53 10.85
C THR A 75 22.04 1.71 10.35
N ILE A 76 20.92 2.36 10.09
CA ILE A 76 19.73 1.70 9.54
C ILE A 76 20.00 1.21 8.12
N ALA A 77 20.61 2.04 7.28
CA ALA A 77 20.98 1.70 5.91
C ALA A 77 21.93 0.48 5.88
N ASP A 78 22.99 0.51 6.69
CA ASP A 78 23.94 -0.61 6.82
C ASP A 78 23.25 -1.89 7.30
N GLU A 79 22.39 -1.82 8.33
CA GLU A 79 21.71 -3.00 8.86
C GLU A 79 20.63 -3.58 7.93
N LEU A 80 20.08 -2.76 7.04
CA LEU A 80 19.10 -3.18 6.04
C LEU A 80 19.74 -3.53 4.70
N GLU A 81 21.07 -3.44 4.59
CA GLU A 81 21.85 -3.65 3.35
C GLU A 81 21.33 -2.80 2.17
N VAL A 82 20.89 -1.58 2.48
CA VAL A 82 20.38 -0.60 1.51
C VAL A 82 21.20 0.68 1.59
N THR A 83 21.07 1.55 0.59
CA THR A 83 21.72 2.85 0.60
C THR A 83 20.94 3.84 1.46
N THR A 84 21.64 4.84 2.02
CA THR A 84 20.99 5.91 2.79
C THR A 84 20.01 6.71 1.93
N ASP A 85 20.25 6.85 0.63
CA ASP A 85 19.36 7.55 -0.31
C ASP A 85 18.03 6.80 -0.50
N GLU A 86 18.04 5.47 -0.57
CA GLU A 86 16.83 4.65 -0.74
C GLU A 86 15.84 4.77 0.44
N ILE A 87 16.36 4.94 1.65
CA ILE A 87 15.55 5.01 2.86
C ILE A 87 15.39 6.43 3.40
N ARG A 88 16.05 7.42 2.79
CA ARG A 88 16.06 8.81 3.26
C ARG A 88 14.67 9.39 3.36
N ASP A 89 13.88 9.24 2.30
CA ASP A 89 12.53 9.80 2.24
C ASP A 89 11.59 9.16 3.28
N ILE A 90 11.75 7.86 3.55
CA ILE A 90 10.97 7.12 4.54
C ILE A 90 11.39 7.55 5.95
N TYR A 91 12.70 7.60 6.21
CA TYR A 91 13.26 8.02 7.49
C TYR A 91 12.85 9.46 7.85
N ASP A 92 12.96 10.40 6.90
CA ASP A 92 12.59 11.80 7.11
C ASP A 92 11.08 11.96 7.37
N LYS A 93 10.22 11.14 6.74
CA LYS A 93 8.79 11.12 7.02
C LYS A 93 8.50 10.61 8.44
N LEU A 94 9.10 9.47 8.82
CA LEU A 94 8.87 8.85 10.13
C LEU A 94 9.41 9.72 11.29
N CYS A 95 10.57 10.34 11.14
CA CYS A 95 11.10 11.27 12.15
C CYS A 95 10.22 12.52 12.32
N LYS A 96 9.55 12.98 11.26
CA LYS A 96 8.60 14.11 11.35
C LYS A 96 7.32 13.71 12.07
N GLU A 97 6.80 12.51 11.82
CA GLU A 97 5.58 12.01 12.49
C GLU A 97 5.80 11.80 14.00
N GLU A 98 6.98 11.37 14.43
CA GLU A 98 7.32 11.25 15.86
C GLU A 98 7.41 12.59 16.60
N SER A 99 7.67 13.71 15.91
CA SER A 99 7.73 15.05 16.52
C SER A 99 6.36 15.73 16.68
N VAL A 100 5.28 15.13 16.18
CA VAL A 100 3.92 15.69 16.24
C VAL A 100 3.08 15.08 17.39
N LEU A 101 3.63 14.11 18.11
CA LEU A 101 3.07 13.50 19.32
C LEU A 101 3.71 14.06 20.59
#